data_AF-A0A8T6IZ06-F1
#
_entry.id   AF-A0A8T6IZ06-F1
#
_cell.length_a   1.000
_cell.length_b   1.000
_cell.length_c   1.000
_cell.angle_alpha   90.00
_cell.angle_beta   90.00
_cell.angle_gamma   90.00
#
_symmetry.space_group_name_H-M   'P 1'
#
loop_
_entity.id
_entity.type
_entity.pdbx_description
1 polymer ?
#
loop_
_entity_poly.entity_id
_entity_poly.type
_entity_poly.pdbx_seq_one_letter_code
_entity_poly.pdbx_strand_id
1 'polypeptide(L)'
;ARGLDPLVLPRPWGLPQPGPAPTAEAMTARGAALLSEGKLQEAIDQFTKAIALDPKHREAFERRAEAYTQQGREERAEEDYRQIQALNAGS
;
A
#
# COMPACT_ATOMS: atom_id res chain seq x y z
N ALA A 1 42.92 -28.89 17.48
CA ALA A 1 42.64 -27.48 17.12
C ALA A 1 41.17 -27.38 16.73
N ARG A 2 40.43 -26.51 17.42
CA ARG A 2 38.97 -26.40 17.38
C ARG A 2 38.59 -25.27 16.42
N GLY A 3 37.91 -25.62 15.33
CA GLY A 3 37.23 -24.69 14.44
C GLY A 3 35.96 -25.38 13.96
N LEU A 4 34.97 -25.47 14.85
CA LEU A 4 33.63 -25.91 14.46
C LEU A 4 32.93 -24.65 13.93
N ASP A 5 32.88 -24.54 12.61
CA ASP A 5 32.01 -23.58 11.93
C ASP A 5 30.57 -23.77 12.44
N PRO A 6 29.87 -22.70 12.86
CA PRO A 6 28.53 -22.83 13.40
C PRO A 6 27.57 -23.28 12.29
N LEU A 7 27.22 -24.57 12.32
CA LEU A 7 26.00 -25.19 11.80
C LEU A 7 25.13 -24.27 10.91
N VAL A 8 25.46 -24.17 9.62
CA VAL A 8 24.49 -23.86 8.58
C VAL A 8 23.59 -25.09 8.46
N LEU A 9 22.60 -25.18 9.34
CA LEU A 9 21.56 -26.19 9.21
C LEU A 9 20.77 -25.86 7.94
N PRO A 10 20.69 -26.74 6.93
CA PRO A 10 19.75 -26.55 5.84
C PRO A 10 18.35 -26.56 6.46
N ARG A 11 17.61 -25.44 6.34
CA ARG A 11 16.29 -25.27 6.94
C ARG A 11 15.38 -26.43 6.54
N PRO A 12 14.99 -27.32 7.47
CA PRO A 12 14.13 -28.44 7.16
C PRO A 12 12.66 -27.96 7.16
N TRP A 13 11.86 -28.54 6.27
CA TRP A 13 10.44 -28.28 5.98
C TRP A 13 10.14 -27.02 5.15
N GLY A 14 9.60 -27.25 3.94
CA GLY A 14 9.04 -26.26 3.03
C GLY A 14 7.78 -25.62 3.60
N LEU A 15 7.95 -24.78 4.61
CA LEU A 15 6.93 -23.85 5.03
C LEU A 15 6.58 -22.99 3.81
N PRO A 16 5.29 -22.85 3.45
CA PRO A 16 4.92 -21.82 2.50
C PRO A 16 5.52 -20.53 3.06
N GLN A 17 6.35 -19.85 2.27
CA GLN A 17 6.74 -18.49 2.63
C GLN A 17 5.43 -17.79 3.00
N PRO A 18 5.30 -17.14 4.18
CA PRO A 18 4.10 -16.37 4.46
C PRO A 18 3.90 -15.51 3.21
N GLY A 19 2.81 -15.78 2.48
CA GLY A 19 2.53 -15.06 1.24
C GLY A 19 2.68 -13.59 1.55
N PRO A 20 3.21 -12.77 0.63
CA PRO A 20 3.56 -11.39 0.93
C PRO A 20 2.41 -10.79 1.73
N ALA A 21 2.69 -10.42 2.99
CA ALA A 21 1.69 -9.85 3.87
C ALA A 21 1.02 -8.72 3.08
N PRO A 22 -0.30 -8.51 3.19
CA PRO A 22 -0.97 -7.48 2.41
C PRO A 22 -0.22 -6.16 2.63
N THR A 23 0.52 -5.72 1.61
CA THR A 23 1.32 -4.51 1.65
C THR A 23 0.47 -3.35 1.17
N ALA A 24 0.86 -2.13 1.54
CA ALA A 24 0.25 -0.94 0.98
C ALA A 24 0.23 -1.00 -0.56
N GLU A 25 1.35 -1.41 -1.19
CA GLU A 25 1.43 -1.62 -2.65
C GLU A 25 0.39 -2.62 -3.19
N ALA A 26 0.21 -3.77 -2.54
CA ALA A 26 -0.75 -4.77 -2.99
C ALA A 26 -2.20 -4.26 -2.93
N MET A 27 -2.53 -3.48 -1.89
CA MET A 27 -3.83 -2.84 -1.76
C MET A 27 -4.01 -1.71 -2.77
N THR A 28 -2.98 -0.90 -3.02
CA THR A 28 -2.98 0.14 -4.05
C THR A 28 -3.20 -0.47 -5.44
N ALA A 29 -2.51 -1.55 -5.77
CA ALA A 29 -2.68 -2.25 -7.05
C ALA A 29 -4.12 -2.79 -7.22
N ARG A 30 -4.70 -3.37 -6.16
CA ARG A 30 -6.11 -3.80 -6.16
C ARG A 30 -7.08 -2.63 -6.32
N GLY A 31 -6.85 -1.54 -5.60
CA GLY A 31 -7.63 -0.31 -5.73
C GLY A 31 -7.59 0.25 -7.14
N ALA A 32 -6.42 0.27 -7.79
CA ALA A 32 -6.24 0.76 -9.15
C ALA A 32 -6.99 -0.08 -10.19
N ALA A 33 -7.02 -1.41 -10.01
CA ALA A 33 -7.83 -2.30 -10.85
C ALA A 33 -9.32 -1.98 -10.71
N LEU A 34 -9.82 -1.84 -9.47
CA LEU A 34 -11.21 -1.47 -9.20
C LEU A 34 -11.59 -0.09 -9.76
N LEU A 35 -10.66 0.87 -9.71
CA LEU A 35 -10.80 2.20 -10.30
C LEU A 35 -11.02 2.10 -11.81
N SER A 36 -10.23 1.26 -12.48
CA SER A 36 -10.35 1.00 -13.92
C SER A 36 -11.65 0.27 -14.29
N GLU A 37 -12.20 -0.52 -13.36
CA GLU A 37 -13.53 -1.14 -13.49
C GLU A 37 -14.69 -0.15 -13.20
N GLY A 38 -14.39 1.10 -12.82
CA GLY A 38 -15.39 2.10 -12.43
C GLY A 38 -15.98 1.88 -11.02
N LYS A 39 -15.43 0.93 -10.25
CA LYS A 39 -15.83 0.64 -8.86
C LYS A 39 -15.14 1.62 -7.90
N LEU A 40 -15.44 2.91 -8.06
CA LEU A 40 -14.77 4.00 -7.34
C LEU A 40 -14.82 3.83 -5.81
N GLN A 41 -15.97 3.45 -5.27
CA GLN A 41 -16.15 3.31 -3.82
C GLN A 41 -15.30 2.19 -3.21
N GLU A 42 -15.19 1.06 -3.92
CA GLU A 42 -14.35 -0.08 -3.51
C GLU A 42 -12.87 0.25 -3.68
N ALA A 43 -12.51 0.98 -4.74
CA ALA A 43 -11.15 1.46 -4.95
C ALA A 43 -10.69 2.35 -3.78
N ILE A 44 -11.55 3.30 -3.37
CA ILE A 44 -11.31 4.18 -2.21
C ILE A 44 -11.08 3.38 -0.93
N ASP A 45 -11.85 2.32 -0.69
CA ASP A 45 -11.68 1.44 0.47
C ASP A 45 -10.30 0.75 0.44
N GLN A 46 -9.89 0.21 -0.71
CA GLN A 46 -8.56 -0.40 -0.84
C GLN A 46 -7.43 0.60 -0.61
N PHE A 47 -7.49 1.80 -1.18
CA PHE A 47 -6.48 2.83 -0.93
C PHE A 47 -6.46 3.30 0.52
N THR A 48 -7.62 3.36 1.17
CA THR A 48 -7.70 3.73 2.59
C THR A 48 -7.03 2.67 3.46
N LYS A 49 -7.18 1.39 3.13
CA LYS A 49 -6.45 0.31 3.80
C LYS A 49 -4.94 0.39 3.50
N ALA A 50 -4.54 0.71 2.27
CA ALA A 50 -3.14 0.92 1.92
C ALA A 50 -2.49 2.05 2.74
N ILE A 51 -3.19 3.17 2.90
CA ILE A 51 -2.77 4.32 3.72
C ILE A 51 -2.71 3.95 5.21
N ALA A 52 -3.65 3.13 5.69
CA ALA A 52 -3.64 2.67 7.08
C ALA A 52 -2.43 1.76 7.38
N LEU A 53 -1.98 0.98 6.38
CA LEU A 53 -0.78 0.17 6.49
C LEU A 53 0.50 1.00 6.38
N ASP A 54 0.54 1.93 5.44
CA ASP A 54 1.67 2.84 5.25
C ASP A 54 1.17 4.28 5.06
N PRO A 55 1.18 5.09 6.12
CA PRO A 55 0.70 6.47 6.07
C PRO A 55 1.63 7.40 5.30
N LYS A 56 2.79 6.92 4.82
CA LYS A 56 3.72 7.66 3.96
C LYS A 56 3.63 7.21 2.51
N HIS A 57 2.74 6.27 2.18
CA HIS A 57 2.61 5.72 0.85
C HIS A 57 1.87 6.69 -0.08
N ARG A 58 2.65 7.60 -0.68
CA ARG A 58 2.18 8.67 -1.55
C ARG A 58 1.23 8.18 -2.66
N GLU A 59 1.58 7.06 -3.31
CA GLU A 59 0.80 6.54 -4.43
C GLU A 59 -0.65 6.20 -4.03
N ALA A 60 -0.88 5.66 -2.83
CA ALA A 60 -2.25 5.38 -2.36
C ALA A 60 -3.07 6.66 -2.17
N PHE A 61 -2.47 7.75 -1.65
CA PHE A 61 -3.14 9.04 -1.57
C PHE A 61 -3.45 9.61 -2.96
N GLU A 62 -2.51 9.52 -3.91
CA GLU A 62 -2.69 10.02 -5.28
C GLU A 62 -3.85 9.29 -5.97
N ARG A 63 -3.88 7.95 -5.86
CA ARG A 63 -4.93 7.12 -6.44
C ARG A 63 -6.29 7.29 -5.75
N ARG A 64 -6.30 7.50 -4.43
CA ARG A 64 -7.54 7.80 -3.69
C ARG A 64 -8.12 9.14 -4.06
N ALA A 65 -7.27 10.16 -4.22
CA ALA A 65 -7.66 11.48 -4.70
C ALA A 65 -8.26 11.38 -6.12
N GLU A 66 -7.63 10.64 -7.04
CA GLU A 66 -8.18 10.37 -8.37
C GLU A 66 -9.58 9.73 -8.29
N ALA A 67 -9.75 8.71 -7.46
CA ALA A 67 -11.04 8.06 -7.27
C ALA A 67 -12.12 9.01 -6.71
N TYR A 68 -11.75 9.90 -5.78
CA TYR A 68 -12.66 10.93 -5.27
C TYR A 68 -13.04 11.95 -6.32
N THR A 69 -12.09 12.43 -7.13
CA THR A 69 -12.35 13.35 -8.24
C THR A 69 -13.32 12.72 -9.24
N GLN A 70 -13.13 11.46 -9.60
CA GLN A 70 -14.08 10.74 -10.47
C GLN A 70 -15.47 10.55 -9.84
N GLN A 71 -15.55 10.51 -8.51
CA GLN A 71 -16.83 10.46 -7.78
C GLN A 71 -17.48 11.85 -7.60
N GLY A 72 -16.83 12.93 -8.06
CA GLY A 72 -17.27 14.31 -7.86
C GLY A 72 -17.04 14.84 -6.43
N ARG A 73 -16.15 14.22 -5.66
CA ARG A 73 -15.82 14.57 -4.27
C ARG A 73 -14.48 15.33 -4.19
N GLU A 74 -14.41 16.47 -4.86
CA GLU A 74 -13.17 17.25 -4.98
C GLU A 74 -12.58 17.66 -3.62
N GLU A 75 -13.40 18.05 -2.65
CA GLU A 75 -12.95 18.40 -1.28
C GLU A 75 -12.10 17.28 -0.64
N ARG A 76 -12.51 16.02 -0.83
CA ARG A 76 -11.81 14.86 -0.28
C ARG A 76 -10.49 14.60 -1.00
N ALA A 77 -10.46 14.85 -2.31
CA ALA A 77 -9.24 14.75 -3.11
C ALA A 77 -8.23 15.82 -2.70
N GLU A 78 -8.66 17.06 -2.48
CA GLU A 78 -7.81 18.14 -2.00
C GLU A 78 -7.19 17.84 -0.64
N GLU A 79 -7.94 17.23 0.27
CA GLU A 79 -7.44 16.81 1.57
C GLU A 79 -6.30 15.77 1.44
N ASP A 80 -6.45 14.80 0.53
CA ASP A 80 -5.42 13.81 0.20
C ASP A 80 -4.18 14.45 -0.43
N TYR A 81 -4.35 15.42 -1.34
CA TYR A 81 -3.22 16.17 -1.90
C TYR A 81 -2.47 16.99 -0.84
N ARG A 82 -3.18 17.56 0.15
CA ARG A 82 -2.54 18.25 1.28
C ARG A 82 -1.72 17.29 2.13
N GLN A 83 -2.21 16.08 2.37
CA GLN A 83 -1.43 15.05 3.08
C GLN A 83 -0.16 14.68 2.31
N ILE A 84 -0.24 14.52 0.99
CA ILE A 84 0.94 14.27 0.14
C ILE A 84 1.98 15.40 0.24
N GLN A 85 1.54 16.66 0.26
CA GLN A 85 2.44 17.79 0.43
C GLN A 85 3.08 17.82 1.82
N ALA A 86 2.31 17.52 2.86
CA ALA A 86 2.84 17.40 4.23
C ALA A 86 3.87 16.28 4.36
N LEU A 87 3.70 15.16 3.64
CA LEU A 87 4.68 14.08 3.60
C LEU A 87 6.01 14.50 2.94
N ASN A 88 5.97 15.29 1.86
CA ASN A 88 7.17 15.77 1.19
C ASN A 88 7.88 16.88 1.99
N ALA A 89 7.14 17.76 2.63
CA ALA A 89 7.69 18.89 3.38
C ALA A 89 8.36 18.50 4.72
N GLY A 90 8.20 17.25 5.15
CA GLY A 90 8.82 16.71 6.36
C GLY A 90 10.16 15.98 6.13
N SER A 91 10.80 16.15 4.97
CA SER A 91 12.12 15.56 4.63
C SER A 91 13.26 16.56 4.76
#